data_AF-A0A6B3CQC4-F1
#
_entry.id   AF-A0A6B3CQC4-F1
#
_cell.length_a   1.000
_cell.length_b   1.000
_cell.length_c   1.000
_cell.angle_alpha   90.00
_cell.angle_beta   90.00
_cell.angle_gamma   90.00
#
_symmetry.space_group_name_H-M   'P 1'
#
loop_
_entity.id
_entity.type
_entity.pdbx_description
1 polymer ?
#
loop_
_entity_poly.entity_id
_entity_poly.type
_entity_poly.pdbx_seq_one_letter_code
_entity_poly.pdbx_strand_id
1 'polypeptide(L)'
;VIAGQGTVGLEILEQCPEVRTVVVGIGGGGLAAGIAVAVKALRPDVRIVGVQAEGAAAYPPSLAAGRPVAVENPATMADGIKVGRPG
;
A
#
# COMPACT_ATOMS: atom_id res chain seq x y z
N VAL A 1 -4.91 3.77 -13.14
CA VAL A 1 -4.54 4.48 -11.87
C VAL A 1 -3.20 3.99 -11.32
N ILE A 2 -3.02 2.68 -11.10
CA ILE A 2 -1.82 2.10 -10.46
C ILE A 2 -0.49 2.53 -11.10
N ALA A 3 -0.39 2.52 -12.43
CA ALA A 3 0.83 2.93 -13.14
C ALA A 3 1.25 4.38 -12.80
N GLY A 4 0.28 5.30 -12.72
CA GLY A 4 0.53 6.68 -12.30
C GLY A 4 0.98 6.80 -10.85
N GLN A 5 0.50 5.93 -9.96
CA GLN A 5 0.97 5.91 -8.56
C GLN A 5 2.41 5.37 -8.43
N GLY A 6 2.91 4.65 -9.44
CA GLY A 6 4.29 4.17 -9.48
C GLY A 6 5.33 5.28 -9.62
N THR A 7 4.96 6.46 -10.11
CA THR A 7 5.91 7.59 -10.24
C THR A 7 6.43 8.02 -8.87
N VAL A 8 5.60 7.96 -7.83
CA VAL A 8 6.03 8.21 -6.44
C VAL A 8 7.16 7.25 -6.03
N GLY A 9 7.10 5.99 -6.48
CA GLY A 9 8.17 5.02 -6.24
C GLY A 9 9.48 5.37 -6.96
N LEU A 10 9.39 5.93 -8.17
CA LEU A 10 10.55 6.40 -8.93
C LEU A 10 11.18 7.64 -8.27
N GLU A 11 10.35 8.60 -7.87
CA GLU A 11 10.77 9.81 -7.15
C GLU A 11 11.47 9.45 -5.83
N ILE A 12 10.95 8.49 -5.06
CA ILE A 12 11.61 7.99 -3.84
C ILE A 12 13.02 7.46 -4.13
N LEU A 13 13.19 6.67 -5.19
CA LEU A 13 14.50 6.09 -5.54
C LEU A 13 15.49 7.15 -6.05
N GLU A 14 14.99 8.19 -6.74
CA GLU A 14 15.80 9.31 -7.21
C GLU A 14 16.26 10.20 -6.05
N GLN A 15 15.34 10.53 -5.13
CA GLN A 15 15.57 11.48 -4.05
C GLN A 15 16.24 10.84 -2.82
N CYS A 16 16.10 9.52 -2.62
CA CYS A 16 16.73 8.76 -1.54
C CYS A 16 17.29 7.42 -2.07
N PRO A 17 18.42 7.44 -2.80
CA PRO A 17 18.98 6.23 -3.42
C PRO A 17 19.37 5.13 -2.42
N GLU A 18 19.66 5.49 -1.17
CA GLU A 18 20.02 4.58 -0.08
C GLU A 18 18.82 3.99 0.67
N VAL A 19 17.59 4.27 0.23
CA VAL A 19 16.37 3.77 0.87
C VAL A 19 16.44 2.24 1.04
N ARG A 20 16.06 1.76 2.23
CA ARG A 20 15.97 0.32 2.56
C ARG A 20 14.56 -0.13 2.90
N THR A 21 13.69 0.80 3.28
CA THR A 21 12.30 0.49 3.62
C THR A 21 11.39 1.67 3.27
N VAL A 22 10.30 1.39 2.55
CA VAL A 22 9.23 2.34 2.26
C VAL A 22 7.99 1.93 3.04
N VAL A 23 7.45 2.85 3.82
CA VAL A 23 6.22 2.66 4.59
C VAL A 23 5.10 3.43 3.88
N VAL A 24 3.99 2.75 3.59
CA VAL A 24 2.91 3.32 2.78
C VAL A 24 1.54 3.01 3.38
N GLY A 25 0.68 4.02 3.47
CA GLY A 25 -0.71 3.85 3.89
C GLY A 25 -1.52 3.08 2.84
N ILE A 26 -2.38 2.16 3.29
CA ILE A 26 -3.18 1.30 2.42
C ILE A 26 -4.68 1.48 2.70
N GLY A 27 -5.37 2.15 1.75
CA GLY A 27 -6.82 2.06 1.58
C GLY A 27 -7.17 0.92 0.63
N GLY A 28 -7.56 1.25 -0.61
CA GLY A 28 -7.78 0.25 -1.67
C GLY A 28 -6.49 -0.43 -2.15
N GLY A 29 -5.33 0.22 -1.99
CA GLY A 29 -4.00 -0.34 -2.26
C GLY A 29 -3.34 0.11 -3.56
N GLY A 30 -3.99 0.95 -4.37
CA GLY A 30 -3.42 1.42 -5.63
C GLY A 30 -2.07 2.12 -5.50
N LEU A 31 -1.88 2.94 -4.45
CA LEU A 31 -0.60 3.59 -4.16
C LEU A 31 0.49 2.58 -3.81
N ALA A 32 0.23 1.71 -2.83
CA ALA A 32 1.17 0.68 -2.40
C ALA A 32 1.54 -0.28 -3.54
N ALA A 33 0.56 -0.68 -4.37
CA ALA A 33 0.79 -1.52 -5.54
C ALA A 33 1.67 -0.81 -6.59
N GLY A 34 1.38 0.46 -6.90
CA GLY A 34 2.16 1.24 -7.85
C GLY A 34 3.61 1.42 -7.40
N ILE A 35 3.81 1.85 -6.14
CA ILE A 35 5.14 1.97 -5.55
C ILE A 35 5.86 0.61 -5.55
N ALA A 36 5.19 -0.46 -5.11
CA ALA A 36 5.81 -1.78 -5.04
C ALA A 36 6.27 -2.26 -6.42
N VAL A 37 5.47 -2.11 -7.46
CA VAL A 37 5.85 -2.49 -8.83
C VAL A 37 7.07 -1.69 -9.31
N ALA A 38 7.03 -0.36 -9.19
CA ALA A 38 8.12 0.50 -9.65
C ALA A 38 9.43 0.25 -8.87
N VAL A 39 9.35 0.24 -7.53
CA VAL A 39 10.52 0.08 -6.67
C VAL A 39 11.11 -1.32 -6.81
N LYS A 40 10.29 -2.38 -6.80
CA LYS A 40 10.80 -3.76 -6.87
C LYS A 40 11.41 -4.11 -8.23
N ALA A 41 10.98 -3.44 -9.30
CA ALA A 41 11.59 -3.63 -10.62
C ALA A 41 13.04 -3.12 -10.69
N LEU A 42 13.38 -2.07 -9.93
CA LEU A 42 14.70 -1.43 -9.96
C LEU A 42 15.57 -1.82 -8.75
N ARG A 43 14.95 -1.98 -7.58
CA ARG A 43 15.59 -2.24 -6.27
C ARG A 43 14.80 -3.30 -5.50
N PRO A 44 14.92 -4.59 -5.88
CA PRO A 44 14.17 -5.67 -5.26
C PRO A 44 14.49 -5.88 -3.77
N ASP A 45 15.65 -5.39 -3.32
CA ASP A 45 16.12 -5.41 -1.93
C ASP A 45 15.34 -4.46 -1.01
N VAL A 46 14.72 -3.41 -1.55
CA VAL A 46 13.99 -2.42 -0.74
C VAL A 46 12.72 -3.03 -0.16
N ARG A 47 12.56 -3.00 1.16
CA ARG A 47 11.35 -3.51 1.82
C ARG A 47 10.18 -2.54 1.63
N ILE A 48 8.99 -3.05 1.32
CA ILE A 48 7.76 -2.25 1.30
C ILE A 48 6.86 -2.73 2.45
N VAL A 49 6.38 -1.79 3.27
CA VAL A 49 5.52 -2.08 4.42
C VAL A 49 4.22 -1.30 4.28
N GLY A 50 3.12 -2.05 4.14
CA GLY A 50 1.77 -1.50 4.14
C GLY A 50 1.27 -1.23 5.56
N VAL A 51 0.63 -0.07 5.76
CA VAL A 51 0.05 0.33 7.04
C VAL A 51 -1.43 0.63 6.86
N GLN A 52 -2.26 0.08 7.73
CA GLN A 52 -3.69 0.37 7.80
C GLN A 52 -4.07 0.83 9.20
N ALA A 53 -5.12 1.65 9.30
CA ALA A 53 -5.76 1.91 10.57
C ALA A 53 -6.51 0.64 11.02
N GLU A 54 -6.39 0.28 12.29
CA GLU A 54 -6.97 -0.95 12.86
C GLU A 54 -8.46 -1.09 12.52
N GLY A 55 -9.26 -0.04 12.73
CA GLY A 55 -10.70 -0.04 12.43
C GLY A 55 -11.06 -0.02 10.94
N ALA A 56 -10.09 0.00 10.02
CA ALA A 56 -10.29 -0.09 8.57
C ALA A 56 -9.34 -1.09 7.89
N ALA A 57 -8.76 -2.02 8.66
CA ALA A 57 -7.72 -2.92 8.19
C ALA A 57 -8.28 -4.13 7.41
N ALA A 58 -8.62 -3.92 6.13
CA ALA A 58 -9.19 -4.96 5.27
C ALA A 58 -8.15 -5.90 4.61
N TYR A 59 -6.87 -5.54 4.55
CA TYR A 59 -5.84 -6.39 3.92
C TYR A 59 -5.46 -7.62 4.77
N PRO A 60 -5.21 -7.53 6.09
CA PRO A 60 -4.87 -8.72 6.89
C PRO A 60 -5.87 -9.88 6.75
N PRO A 61 -7.20 -9.70 6.92
CA PRO A 61 -8.15 -10.80 6.72
C PRO A 61 -8.23 -11.26 5.26
N SER A 62 -8.07 -10.36 4.29
CA SER A 62 -8.08 -10.71 2.87
C SER A 62 -6.89 -11.58 2.46
N LEU A 63 -5.69 -11.26 2.98
CA LEU A 63 -4.47 -12.03 2.75
C LEU A 63 -4.59 -13.42 3.39
N ALA A 64 -5.10 -13.50 4.62
CA ALA A 64 -5.35 -14.78 5.29
C ALA A 64 -6.36 -15.65 4.52
N ALA A 65 -7.38 -15.03 3.92
CA ALA A 65 -8.40 -15.73 3.13
C ALA A 65 -7.97 -16.05 1.68
N GLY A 66 -6.84 -15.50 1.20
CA GLY A 66 -6.41 -15.62 -0.20
C GLY A 66 -7.31 -14.92 -1.22
N ARG A 67 -8.22 -14.05 -0.77
CA ARG A 67 -9.17 -13.30 -1.61
C ARG A 67 -9.61 -12.01 -0.93
N PRO A 68 -10.06 -10.97 -1.66
CA PRO A 68 -10.60 -9.77 -1.05
C PRO A 68 -11.82 -10.07 -0.16
N VAL A 69 -11.69 -9.74 1.12
CA VAL A 69 -12.71 -9.81 2.16
C VAL A 69 -13.06 -8.39 2.59
N ALA A 70 -14.34 -8.14 2.83
CA ALA A 70 -14.81 -6.85 3.32
C ALA A 70 -14.78 -6.81 4.86
N VAL A 71 -14.38 -5.68 5.42
CA VAL A 71 -14.59 -5.30 6.82
C VAL A 71 -15.82 -4.42 6.87
N GLU A 72 -16.78 -4.79 7.71
CA GLU A 72 -18.02 -4.04 7.87
C GLU A 72 -17.79 -2.78 8.71
N ASN A 73 -18.45 -1.68 8.32
CA ASN A 73 -18.44 -0.40 9.05
C ASN A 73 -17.02 0.10 9.42
N PRO A 74 -16.11 0.28 8.44
CA PRO A 74 -14.75 0.74 8.74
C PRO A 74 -14.78 2.10 9.44
N ALA A 75 -14.03 2.23 10.53
CA ALA A 75 -13.98 3.42 11.38
C ALA A 75 -12.54 3.86 11.64
N THR A 76 -12.21 5.07 11.23
CA THR A 76 -10.89 5.69 11.45
C THR A 76 -10.97 7.19 11.16
N MET A 77 -10.10 7.98 11.80
CA MET A 77 -9.86 9.38 11.43
C MET A 77 -9.10 9.52 10.11
N ALA A 78 -8.40 8.47 9.67
CA ALA A 78 -7.66 8.45 8.40
C ALA A 78 -8.61 8.15 7.23
N ASP A 79 -9.40 9.16 6.86
CA ASP A 79 -10.43 9.12 5.83
C ASP A 79 -9.92 8.60 4.47
N GLY A 80 -8.74 9.02 4.03
CA GLY A 80 -8.13 8.58 2.77
C GLY A 80 -7.81 7.08 2.66
N ILE A 81 -7.72 6.38 3.80
CA ILE A 81 -7.55 4.91 3.85
C ILE A 81 -8.75 4.18 4.45
N LYS A 82 -9.88 4.87 4.66
CA LYS A 82 -11.14 4.28 5.16
C LYS A 82 -11.85 3.46 4.07
N VAL A 83 -11.20 2.38 3.65
CA VAL A 83 -11.66 1.50 2.57
C VAL A 83 -11.91 0.11 3.14
N GLY A 84 -13.16 -0.34 3.10
CA GLY A 84 -13.58 -1.59 3.73
C GLY A 84 -13.22 -2.86 2.97
N ARG A 85 -12.70 -2.78 1.74
CA ARG A 85 -12.33 -3.96 0.94
C ARG A 85 -11.15 -3.64 0.03
N PRO A 86 -10.12 -4.51 -0.07
CA PRO A 86 -9.05 -4.32 -1.05
C PRO A 86 -9.57 -4.18 -2.48
N GLY A 87 -8.85 -3.40 -3.29
CA GLY A 87 -9.14 -3.18 -4.71
C GLY A 87 -8.76 -4.33 -5.61
#